data_AF-A0A1F3WCT1-F1
#
_entry.id   AF-A0A1F3WCT1-F1
#
_cell.length_a   1.000
_cell.length_b   1.000
_cell.length_c   1.000
_cell.angle_alpha   90.00
_cell.angle_beta   90.00
_cell.angle_gamma   90.00
#
_symmetry.space_group_name_H-M   'P 1'
#
loop_
_entity.id
_entity.type
_entity.pdbx_description
1 polymer ?
#
loop_
_entity_poly.entity_id
_entity_poly.type
_entity_poly.pdbx_seq_one_letter_code
_entity_poly.pdbx_strand_id
1 'polypeptide(L)'
;MMENLNIYLYVIILLLIVLIVLAIIVLVGIIFLYFNKIATPKDLTNDKKTSNSNTFYCTNHPDTHSVGICMICQKSFCAKCLCDHDRLNFCHDHLKLYLENEWQQLETILTEPNQPEKAMVLYDFKKIIWDKENKPSYVVTHYKINFQGDYIESFVSLYVKKQDGFEMTKRLASFKENYSTQVS
;
A
#
# COMPACT_ATOMS: atom_id res chain seq x y z
N MET A 1 -31.38 -59.29 -24.12
CA MET A 1 -32.01 -57.95 -24.12
C MET A 1 -31.53 -57.08 -22.95
N MET A 2 -31.39 -57.62 -21.73
CA MET A 2 -30.91 -56.85 -20.56
C MET A 2 -29.41 -56.45 -20.61
N GLU A 3 -28.54 -57.24 -21.24
CA GLU A 3 -27.10 -56.90 -21.34
C GLU A 3 -26.83 -55.63 -22.18
N ASN A 4 -27.59 -55.44 -23.27
CA ASN A 4 -27.47 -54.24 -24.11
C ASN A 4 -27.86 -52.98 -23.33
N LEU A 5 -28.85 -53.06 -22.44
CA LEU A 5 -29.31 -51.91 -21.65
C LEU A 5 -28.22 -51.39 -20.70
N ASN A 6 -27.46 -52.30 -20.08
CA ASN A 6 -26.33 -51.94 -19.22
C ASN A 6 -25.21 -51.26 -20.02
N ILE A 7 -24.91 -51.75 -21.23
CA ILE A 7 -23.90 -51.13 -22.11
C ILE A 7 -24.31 -49.70 -22.47
N TYR A 8 -25.57 -49.46 -22.84
CA TYR A 8 -26.06 -48.11 -23.12
C TYR A 8 -25.98 -47.19 -21.90
N LEU A 9 -26.31 -47.70 -20.71
CA LEU A 9 -26.21 -46.94 -19.46
C LEU A 9 -24.76 -46.51 -19.17
N TYR A 10 -23.78 -47.40 -19.34
CA TYR A 10 -22.36 -47.06 -19.17
C TYR A 10 -21.87 -46.01 -20.18
N VAL A 11 -22.30 -46.12 -21.44
CA VAL A 11 -21.95 -45.13 -22.47
C VAL A 11 -22.52 -43.75 -22.11
N ILE A 12 -23.75 -43.67 -21.62
CA ILE A 12 -24.38 -42.41 -21.19
C ILE A 12 -23.64 -41.80 -19.99
N ILE A 13 -23.29 -42.61 -18.99
CA ILE A 13 -22.54 -42.16 -17.81
C ILE A 13 -21.17 -41.62 -18.21
N LEU A 14 -20.46 -42.32 -19.12
CA LEU A 14 -19.16 -41.89 -19.60
C LEU A 14 -19.26 -40.56 -20.35
N LEU A 15 -20.29 -40.37 -21.18
CA LEU A 15 -20.54 -39.11 -21.90
C LEU A 15 -20.81 -37.94 -20.94
N LEU A 16 -21.57 -38.17 -19.86
CA LEU A 16 -21.83 -37.17 -18.83
C LEU A 16 -20.55 -36.76 -18.09
N ILE A 17 -19.68 -37.71 -17.75
CA ILE A 17 -18.40 -37.42 -17.07
C ILE A 17 -17.52 -36.55 -17.97
N VAL A 18 -17.42 -36.86 -19.27
CA VAL A 18 -16.65 -36.05 -20.22
C VAL A 18 -17.18 -34.61 -20.29
N LEU A 19 -18.51 -34.44 -20.29
CA LEU A 19 -19.14 -33.12 -20.34
C LEU A 19 -18.85 -32.30 -19.06
N ILE A 20 -18.89 -32.94 -17.89
CA ILE A 20 -18.55 -32.30 -16.61
C ILE A 20 -17.08 -31.85 -16.59
N VAL A 21 -16.16 -32.69 -17.06
CA VAL A 21 -14.72 -32.34 -17.11
C VAL A 21 -14.48 -31.14 -18.02
N LEU A 22 -15.13 -31.09 -19.19
CA LEU A 22 -15.04 -29.94 -20.10
C LEU A 22 -15.58 -28.65 -19.45
N ALA A 23 -16.71 -28.74 -18.73
CA ALA A 23 -17.26 -27.59 -18.02
C ALA A 23 -16.31 -27.04 -16.96
N ILE A 24 -15.63 -27.92 -16.20
CA ILE A 24 -14.64 -27.51 -15.19
C ILE A 24 -13.45 -26.79 -15.83
N ILE A 25 -12.93 -27.28 -16.95
CA ILE A 25 -11.81 -26.66 -17.66
C ILE A 25 -12.18 -25.23 -18.12
N VAL A 26 -13.39 -25.05 -18.66
CA VAL A 26 -13.88 -23.72 -19.07
C VAL A 26 -13.99 -22.79 -17.86
N LEU A 27 -14.50 -23.28 -16.73
CA LEU A 27 -14.67 -22.48 -15.52
C LEU A 27 -13.31 -22.02 -14.95
N VAL A 28 -12.32 -22.92 -14.92
CA VAL A 28 -10.94 -22.58 -14.51
C VAL A 28 -10.33 -21.55 -15.46
N GLY A 29 -10.53 -21.70 -16.77
CA GLY A 29 -10.07 -20.73 -17.77
C GLY A 29 -10.67 -19.34 -17.57
N ILE A 30 -11.98 -19.25 -17.32
CA ILE A 30 -12.66 -17.98 -17.02
C ILE A 30 -12.09 -17.34 -15.75
N ILE A 31 -11.95 -18.11 -14.67
CA ILE A 31 -11.37 -17.62 -13.41
C ILE A 31 -9.96 -17.07 -13.64
N PHE A 32 -9.12 -17.81 -14.37
CA PHE A 32 -7.76 -17.38 -14.70
C PHE A 32 -7.74 -16.06 -15.51
N LEU A 33 -8.63 -15.91 -16.50
CA LEU A 33 -8.77 -14.66 -17.26
C LEU A 33 -9.23 -13.48 -16.39
N TYR A 34 -10.15 -13.72 -15.46
CA TYR A 34 -10.60 -12.69 -14.51
C TYR A 34 -9.48 -12.23 -13.59
N PHE A 35 -8.69 -13.15 -13.04
CA PHE A 35 -7.54 -12.80 -12.19
C PHE A 35 -6.47 -12.04 -12.97
N ASN A 36 -6.20 -12.43 -14.22
CA ASN A 36 -5.20 -11.73 -15.03
C ASN A 36 -5.64 -10.31 -15.44
N LYS A 37 -6.96 -10.08 -15.59
CA LYS A 37 -7.52 -8.75 -15.88
C LYS A 37 -7.52 -7.80 -14.66
N ILE A 38 -7.42 -8.34 -13.44
CA ILE A 38 -7.34 -7.55 -12.19
C ILE A 38 -5.89 -7.19 -11.84
N ALA A 39 -4.91 -7.84 -12.47
CA ALA A 39 -3.48 -7.58 -12.27
C ALA A 39 -2.92 -6.38 -13.06
N THR A 40 -3.76 -5.54 -13.69
CA THR A 40 -3.33 -4.21 -14.15
C THR A 40 -3.63 -3.18 -13.05
N PRO A 41 -2.61 -2.65 -12.34
CA PRO A 41 -2.83 -1.59 -11.37
C PRO A 41 -3.43 -0.39 -12.10
N LYS A 42 -4.59 0.08 -11.62
CA LYS A 42 -5.12 1.38 -12.01
C LYS A 42 -4.23 2.45 -11.36
N ASP A 43 -3.44 3.13 -12.17
CA ASP A 43 -2.74 4.35 -11.77
C ASP A 43 -3.76 5.40 -11.30
N LEU A 44 -3.81 5.61 -9.98
CA LEU A 44 -4.36 6.83 -9.38
C LEU A 44 -3.22 7.86 -9.32
N THR A 45 -2.87 8.44 -10.46
CA THR A 45 -2.00 9.63 -10.50
C THR A 45 -2.83 10.82 -10.93
N ASN A 46 -3.36 11.54 -9.96
CA ASN A 46 -3.65 12.95 -10.14
C ASN A 46 -3.36 13.65 -8.81
N ASP A 47 -2.11 14.10 -8.64
CA ASP A 47 -1.83 15.32 -7.91
C ASP A 47 -0.44 15.86 -8.29
N LYS A 48 -0.44 17.14 -8.66
CA LYS A 48 0.68 17.89 -9.21
C LYS A 48 1.04 18.98 -8.20
N LYS A 49 2.14 18.83 -7.45
CA LYS A 49 3.23 19.84 -7.34
C LYS A 49 4.28 19.56 -6.26
N THR A 50 5.54 19.55 -6.73
CA THR A 50 6.80 20.01 -6.08
C THR A 50 7.43 19.23 -4.94
N SER A 51 8.36 18.34 -5.30
CA SER A 51 9.66 18.18 -4.65
C SER A 51 10.66 17.66 -5.70
N ASN A 52 11.86 18.24 -5.76
CA ASN A 52 12.83 18.13 -6.85
C ASN A 52 13.41 16.71 -7.11
N SER A 53 13.67 16.46 -8.40
CA SER A 53 14.55 15.47 -9.05
C SER A 53 14.07 14.02 -9.24
N ASN A 54 13.74 13.67 -10.49
CA ASN A 54 13.91 12.37 -11.16
C ASN A 54 13.62 11.08 -10.37
N THR A 55 12.37 10.76 -10.07
CA THR A 55 12.05 9.45 -9.48
C THR A 55 10.94 8.68 -10.19
N PHE A 56 10.89 8.78 -11.53
CA PHE A 56 10.18 7.79 -12.37
C PHE A 56 10.94 6.47 -12.48
N TYR A 57 12.20 6.44 -12.02
CA TYR A 57 13.10 5.30 -12.12
C TYR A 57 13.46 4.77 -10.74
N CYS A 58 13.79 3.49 -10.69
CA CYS A 58 14.25 2.84 -9.48
C CYS A 58 15.62 3.37 -9.05
N THR A 59 15.76 3.66 -7.77
CA THR A 59 17.02 4.11 -7.16
C THR A 59 18.17 3.12 -7.40
N ASN A 60 17.86 1.82 -7.43
CA ASN A 60 18.87 0.76 -7.62
C ASN A 60 19.03 0.35 -9.09
N HIS A 61 18.04 0.66 -9.93
CA HIS A 61 17.99 0.28 -11.35
C HIS A 61 17.55 1.48 -12.19
N PRO A 62 18.46 2.41 -12.54
CA PRO A 62 18.12 3.65 -13.22
C PRO A 62 17.48 3.47 -14.61
N ASP A 63 17.60 2.28 -15.19
CA ASP A 63 17.01 1.86 -16.46
C ASP A 63 15.56 1.37 -16.33
N THR A 64 15.10 1.11 -15.10
CA THR A 64 13.80 0.49 -14.81
C THR A 64 12.86 1.48 -14.14
N HIS A 65 11.62 1.55 -14.58
CA HIS A 65 10.60 2.40 -13.95
C HIS A 65 10.29 1.97 -12.52
N SER A 66 10.07 2.96 -11.66
CA SER A 66 9.61 2.72 -10.29
C SER A 66 8.12 2.41 -10.25
N VAL A 67 7.72 1.51 -9.36
CA VAL A 67 6.31 1.14 -9.13
C VAL A 67 5.78 1.70 -7.80
N GLY A 68 6.65 2.25 -6.97
CA GLY A 68 6.28 2.78 -5.66
C GLY A 68 7.48 3.34 -4.90
N ILE A 69 7.20 3.77 -3.68
CA ILE A 69 8.12 4.49 -2.80
C ILE A 69 8.25 3.73 -1.47
N CYS A 70 9.45 3.68 -0.91
CA CYS A 70 9.65 3.12 0.42
C CYS A 70 9.11 4.07 1.51
N MET A 71 8.31 3.54 2.44
CA MET A 71 7.67 4.30 3.52
C MET A 71 8.66 4.93 4.52
N ILE A 72 9.88 4.40 4.62
CA ILE A 72 10.92 4.93 5.52
C ILE A 72 11.81 5.97 4.81
N CYS A 73 12.49 5.60 3.72
CA CYS A 73 13.45 6.49 3.07
C CYS A 73 12.89 7.38 1.96
N GLN A 74 11.62 7.22 1.59
CA GLN A 74 10.93 8.00 0.55
C GLN A 74 11.59 7.96 -0.84
N LYS A 75 12.44 6.97 -1.10
CA LYS A 75 13.03 6.74 -2.43
C LYS A 75 12.14 5.84 -3.28
N SER A 76 12.18 6.04 -4.60
CA SER A 76 11.44 5.24 -5.58
C SER A 76 12.16 3.94 -5.93
N PHE A 77 11.40 2.85 -6.07
CA PHE A 77 11.92 1.51 -6.37
C PHE A 77 11.06 0.78 -7.41
N CYS A 78 11.67 -0.11 -8.20
CA CYS A 78 10.96 -1.02 -9.11
C CYS A 78 10.36 -2.21 -8.35
N ALA A 79 9.51 -2.99 -9.01
CA ALA A 79 8.80 -4.13 -8.40
C ALA A 79 9.71 -5.22 -7.80
N LYS A 80 10.99 -5.29 -8.20
CA LYS A 80 11.97 -6.24 -7.63
C LYS A 80 12.62 -5.74 -6.35
N CYS A 81 12.72 -4.41 -6.20
CA CYS A 81 13.38 -3.77 -5.05
C CYS A 81 12.42 -3.33 -3.96
N LEU A 82 11.13 -3.21 -4.30
CA LEU A 82 10.06 -2.87 -3.38
C LEU A 82 9.42 -4.16 -2.85
N CYS A 83 9.24 -4.22 -1.54
CA CYS A 83 8.58 -5.30 -0.83
C CYS A 83 7.33 -4.77 -0.15
N ASP A 84 6.19 -5.45 -0.35
CA ASP A 84 4.96 -5.18 0.39
C ASP A 84 4.95 -6.03 1.68
N HIS A 85 4.69 -5.38 2.80
CA HIS A 85 4.46 -6.03 4.09
C HIS A 85 3.46 -5.20 4.89
N ASP A 86 2.40 -5.83 5.41
CA ASP A 86 1.31 -5.17 6.12
C ASP A 86 0.69 -3.99 5.35
N ARG A 87 0.58 -4.12 4.01
CA ARG A 87 0.09 -3.07 3.08
C ARG A 87 0.97 -1.82 3.05
N LEU A 88 2.22 -1.94 3.50
CA LEU A 88 3.23 -0.90 3.47
C LEU A 88 4.35 -1.34 2.53
N ASN A 89 4.88 -0.36 1.78
CA ASN A 89 5.96 -0.61 0.83
C ASN A 89 7.32 -0.25 1.42
N PHE A 90 8.27 -1.18 1.37
CA PHE A 90 9.63 -0.97 1.88
C PHE A 90 10.67 -1.38 0.83
N CYS A 91 11.86 -0.77 0.85
CA CYS A 91 13.01 -1.40 0.20
C CYS A 91 13.58 -2.51 1.10
N HIS A 92 14.37 -3.42 0.53
CA HIS A 92 14.95 -4.55 1.27
C HIS A 92 15.60 -4.16 2.61
N ASP A 93 16.43 -3.11 2.62
CA ASP A 93 17.13 -2.65 3.83
C ASP A 93 16.15 -2.18 4.92
N HIS A 94 15.11 -1.45 4.52
CA HIS A 94 14.14 -0.87 5.45
C HIS A 94 13.05 -1.86 5.87
N LEU A 95 12.79 -2.91 5.08
CA LEU A 95 11.91 -4.01 5.50
C LEU A 95 12.52 -4.72 6.70
N LYS A 96 13.82 -5.04 6.65
CA LYS A 96 14.52 -5.65 7.77
C LYS A 96 14.45 -4.75 9.01
N LEU A 97 14.74 -3.45 8.85
CA LEU A 97 14.62 -2.49 9.94
C LEU A 97 13.19 -2.42 10.51
N TYR A 98 12.16 -2.51 9.68
CA TYR A 98 10.77 -2.55 10.12
C TYR A 98 10.48 -3.77 11.00
N LEU A 99 10.90 -4.96 10.55
CA LEU A 99 10.65 -6.23 11.24
C LEU A 99 11.43 -6.39 12.55
N GLU A 100 12.61 -5.79 12.64
CA GLU A 100 13.50 -5.91 13.82
C GLU A 100 13.19 -4.91 14.94
N ASN A 101 12.26 -3.98 14.74
CA ASN A 101 11.96 -2.93 15.71
C ASN A 101 10.47 -2.88 16.04
N GLU A 102 10.15 -2.57 17.29
CA GLU A 102 8.78 -2.21 17.65
C GLU A 102 8.53 -0.73 17.31
N TRP A 103 7.32 -0.45 16.81
CA TRP A 103 6.93 0.88 16.38
C TRP A 103 5.85 1.46 17.28
N GLN A 104 6.00 2.73 17.62
CA GLN A 104 5.06 3.50 18.42
C GLN A 104 4.42 4.58 17.56
N GLN A 105 3.10 4.65 17.58
CA GLN A 105 2.36 5.76 17.00
C GLN A 105 2.55 7.01 17.86
N LEU A 106 2.97 8.12 17.26
CA LEU A 106 3.13 9.40 17.95
C LEU A 106 1.83 10.20 18.00
N GLU A 107 1.21 10.36 16.83
CA GLU A 107 0.01 11.18 16.68
C GLU A 107 -0.76 10.72 15.45
N THR A 108 -2.08 10.93 15.49
CA THR A 108 -2.99 10.78 14.35
C THR A 108 -3.69 12.10 14.09
N ILE A 109 -3.62 12.59 12.85
CA ILE A 109 -4.36 13.77 12.40
C ILE A 109 -5.51 13.29 11.50
N LEU A 110 -6.73 13.68 11.87
CA LEU A 110 -7.90 13.55 11.02
C LEU A 110 -7.93 14.68 10.00
N THR A 111 -8.07 14.35 8.73
CA THR A 111 -8.28 15.32 7.65
C THR A 111 -9.58 15.02 6.92
N GLU A 112 -10.28 16.09 6.59
CA GLU A 112 -11.48 16.10 5.75
C GLU A 112 -11.12 16.55 4.33
N PRO A 113 -11.97 16.31 3.33
CA PRO A 113 -11.69 16.72 1.94
C PRO A 113 -11.47 18.23 1.75
N ASN A 114 -12.03 19.05 2.64
CA ASN A 114 -11.88 20.50 2.63
C ASN A 114 -10.58 20.99 3.26
N GLN A 115 -9.85 20.15 4.00
CA GLN A 115 -8.65 20.49 4.77
C GLN A 115 -7.60 19.36 4.77
N PRO A 116 -7.17 18.85 3.59
CA PRO A 116 -6.17 17.78 3.49
C PRO A 116 -4.79 18.20 4.01
N GLU A 117 -4.47 19.49 3.97
CA GLU A 117 -3.18 20.05 4.35
C GLU A 117 -2.86 19.92 5.84
N LYS A 118 -3.89 19.71 6.69
CA LYS A 118 -3.72 19.52 8.14
C LYS A 118 -2.71 18.42 8.49
N ALA A 119 -2.63 17.37 7.69
CA ALA A 119 -1.71 16.27 7.92
C ALA A 119 -0.29 16.51 7.40
N MET A 120 -0.05 17.57 6.61
CA MET A 120 1.27 17.85 6.01
C MET A 120 2.37 18.01 7.07
N VAL A 121 2.00 18.54 8.25
CA VAL A 121 2.93 18.68 9.38
C VAL A 121 3.60 17.37 9.78
N LEU A 122 2.92 16.23 9.66
CA LEU A 122 3.50 14.91 9.97
C LEU A 122 4.52 14.47 8.91
N TYR A 123 4.23 14.75 7.64
CA TYR A 123 5.14 14.44 6.53
C TYR A 123 6.41 15.30 6.59
N ASP A 124 6.26 16.59 6.89
CA ASP A 124 7.38 17.52 7.01
C ASP A 124 8.24 17.20 8.24
N PHE A 125 7.61 16.91 9.38
CA PHE A 125 8.32 16.47 10.56
C PHE A 125 9.11 15.19 10.28
N LYS A 126 8.48 14.19 9.64
CA LYS A 126 9.14 12.95 9.20
C LYS A 126 10.37 13.25 8.32
N LYS A 127 10.21 14.13 7.33
CA LYS A 127 11.29 14.49 6.42
C LYS A 127 12.47 15.11 7.18
N ILE A 128 12.20 16.02 8.10
CA ILE A 128 13.23 16.69 8.91
C ILE A 128 14.01 15.70 9.77
N ILE A 129 13.33 14.79 10.49
CA ILE A 129 14.04 13.82 11.36
C ILE A 129 14.81 12.78 10.54
N TRP A 130 14.34 12.45 9.34
CA TRP A 130 15.06 11.58 8.43
C TRP A 130 16.30 12.27 7.86
N ASP A 131 16.14 13.45 7.26
CA ASP A 131 17.21 14.14 6.54
C ASP A 131 18.32 14.64 7.48
N LYS A 132 17.97 15.07 8.70
CA LYS A 132 18.95 15.64 9.65
C LYS A 132 19.58 14.59 10.56
N GLU A 133 18.85 13.55 10.93
CA GLU A 133 19.26 12.64 12.01
C GLU A 133 19.27 11.18 11.57
N ASN A 134 18.80 10.87 10.36
CA ASN A 134 18.58 9.50 9.89
C ASN A 134 17.71 8.68 10.86
N LYS A 135 16.78 9.34 11.58
CA LYS A 135 15.85 8.65 12.50
C LYS A 135 14.72 8.00 11.70
N PRO A 136 14.60 6.65 11.71
CA PRO A 136 13.58 5.97 10.94
C PRO A 136 12.18 6.25 11.47
N SER A 137 11.28 6.55 10.54
CA SER A 137 9.88 6.84 10.80
C SER A 137 9.06 6.48 9.57
N TYR A 138 7.75 6.31 9.71
CA TYR A 138 6.85 6.19 8.56
C TYR A 138 5.49 6.80 8.88
N VAL A 139 4.79 7.23 7.84
CA VAL A 139 3.44 7.80 7.94
C VAL A 139 2.46 6.85 7.27
N VAL A 140 1.34 6.55 7.93
CA VAL A 140 0.27 5.69 7.39
C VAL A 140 -1.01 6.50 7.28
N THR A 141 -1.69 6.37 6.15
CA THR A 141 -3.01 6.98 5.93
C THR A 141 -4.07 5.89 5.89
N HIS A 142 -5.05 5.97 6.79
CA HIS A 142 -6.24 5.12 6.78
C HIS A 142 -7.45 5.94 6.34
N TYR A 143 -8.27 5.38 5.47
CA TYR A 143 -9.50 6.03 4.99
C TYR A 143 -10.73 5.43 5.65
N LYS A 144 -11.68 6.28 6.02
CA LYS A 144 -12.99 5.89 6.55
C LYS A 144 -14.06 6.65 5.81
N ILE A 145 -15.13 5.95 5.42
CA ILE A 145 -16.30 6.59 4.81
C ILE A 145 -17.18 7.14 5.93
N ASN A 146 -17.45 8.44 5.92
CA ASN A 146 -18.43 9.09 6.77
C ASN A 146 -19.79 9.05 6.07
N PHE A 147 -20.65 8.11 6.49
CA PHE A 147 -21.98 7.90 5.89
C PHE A 147 -22.97 9.05 6.17
N GLN A 148 -22.76 9.82 7.23
CA GLN A 148 -23.66 10.91 7.60
C GLN A 148 -23.40 12.16 6.75
N GLY A 149 -22.14 12.44 6.48
CA GLY A 149 -21.71 13.59 5.68
C GLY A 149 -21.48 13.29 4.19
N ASP A 150 -21.54 12.02 3.78
CA ASP A 150 -21.24 11.56 2.41
C ASP A 150 -19.83 11.99 1.92
N TYR A 151 -18.83 11.77 2.77
CA TYR A 151 -17.43 12.07 2.42
C TYR A 151 -16.44 11.05 3.00
N ILE A 152 -15.20 11.09 2.51
CA ILE A 152 -14.11 10.23 2.96
C ILE A 152 -13.24 11.02 3.95
N GLU A 153 -13.08 10.48 5.15
CA GLU A 153 -12.14 10.94 6.17
C GLU A 153 -10.81 10.23 6.00
N SER A 154 -9.71 10.95 6.21
CA SER A 154 -8.37 10.36 6.24
C SER A 154 -7.73 10.52 7.62
N PHE A 155 -7.24 9.42 8.17
CA PHE A 155 -6.53 9.36 9.45
C PHE A 155 -5.05 9.16 9.12
N VAL A 156 -4.26 10.21 9.27
CA VAL A 156 -2.82 10.19 8.98
C VAL A 156 -2.06 10.03 10.29
N SER A 157 -1.38 8.90 10.45
CA SER A 157 -0.63 8.53 11.66
C SER A 157 0.87 8.51 11.40
N LEU A 158 1.65 9.13 12.28
CA LEU A 158 3.11 9.05 12.26
C LEU A 158 3.61 8.00 13.26
N TYR A 159 4.49 7.11 12.80
CA TYR A 159 5.13 6.08 13.59
C TYR A 159 6.64 6.29 13.65
N VAL A 160 7.21 6.02 14.81
CA VAL A 160 8.67 6.00 15.07
C VAL A 160 9.04 4.74 15.84
N LYS A 161 10.32 4.42 15.92
CA LYS A 161 10.79 3.35 16.79
C LYS A 161 10.37 3.60 18.23
N LYS A 162 9.89 2.57 18.92
CA LYS A 162 9.37 2.66 20.29
C LYS A 162 10.36 3.29 21.27
N GLN A 163 11.66 2.97 21.13
CA GLN A 163 12.73 3.54 21.97
C GLN A 163 12.87 5.06 21.84
N ASP A 164 12.51 5.63 20.69
CA ASP A 164 12.61 7.07 20.42
C ASP A 164 11.28 7.81 20.74
N GLY A 165 10.22 7.07 21.06
CA GLY A 165 8.85 7.58 21.14
C GLY A 165 8.69 8.79 22.05
N PHE A 166 9.20 8.73 23.28
CA PHE A 166 9.07 9.81 24.26
C PHE A 166 9.77 11.11 23.83
N GLU A 167 10.99 11.00 23.28
CA GLU A 167 11.72 12.15 22.75
C GLU A 167 10.98 12.75 21.56
N MET A 168 10.53 11.91 20.63
CA MET A 168 9.88 12.34 19.40
C MET A 168 8.53 13.00 19.65
N THR A 169 7.74 12.54 20.63
CA THR A 169 6.47 13.18 21.00
C THR A 169 6.67 14.64 21.41
N LYS A 170 7.66 14.91 22.26
CA LYS A 170 7.95 16.29 22.71
C LYS A 170 8.38 17.16 21.54
N ARG A 171 9.24 16.63 20.68
CA ARG A 171 9.75 17.36 19.51
C ARG A 171 8.67 17.64 18.47
N LEU A 172 7.75 16.70 18.26
CA LEU A 172 6.60 16.90 17.39
C LEU A 172 5.70 18.03 17.93
N ALA A 173 5.44 18.07 19.24
CA ALA A 173 4.68 19.15 19.85
C ALA A 173 5.32 20.52 19.61
N SER A 174 6.63 20.67 19.89
CA SER A 174 7.36 21.91 19.62
C SER A 174 7.43 22.25 18.12
N PHE A 175 7.51 21.25 17.24
CA PHE A 175 7.49 21.48 15.80
C PHE A 175 6.15 22.06 15.34
N LYS A 176 5.01 21.53 15.83
CA LYS A 176 3.66 21.98 15.47
C LYS A 176 3.37 23.42 15.91
N GLU A 177 3.88 23.85 17.06
CA GLU A 177 3.77 25.24 17.52
C GLU A 177 4.44 26.21 16.54
N ASN A 178 5.62 25.85 16.04
CA ASN A 178 6.36 26.64 15.04
C ASN A 178 5.80 26.50 13.63
N TYR A 179 5.15 25.38 13.31
CA TYR A 179 4.56 25.13 12.00
C TYR A 179 3.30 25.99 11.80
N SER A 180 2.48 26.13 12.84
CA SER A 180 1.23 26.91 12.80
C SER A 180 1.46 28.40 12.52
N THR A 181 2.61 28.95 12.91
CA THR A 181 2.97 30.36 12.69
C THR A 181 3.49 30.66 11.29
N GLN A 182 3.83 29.64 10.49
CA GLN A 182 4.33 29.80 9.12
C GLN A 182 3.24 29.70 8.06
N VAL A 183 2.12 29.07 8.40
CA VAL A 183 1.00 28.78 7.47
C VAL A 183 -0.19 29.74 7.69
N SER A 184 -0.16 30.54 8.76
CA SER A 184 -1.09 31.65 9.04
C SER A 184 -0.70 32.94 8.33
#